data_AF-A0A822Y9P3-F1
#
_entry.id   AF-A0A822Y9P3-F1
#
_cell.length_a   1.000
_cell.length_b   1.000
_cell.length_c   1.000
_cell.angle_alpha   90.00
_cell.angle_beta   90.00
_cell.angle_gamma   90.00
#
_symmetry.space_group_name_H-M   'P 1'
#
loop_
_entity.id
_entity.type
_entity.pdbx_description
1 polymer ?
#
loop_
_entity_poly.entity_id
_entity_poly.type
_entity_poly.pdbx_seq_one_letter_code
_entity_poly.pdbx_strand_id
1 'polypeptide(L)'
;MKTRSSGEDGYDDSKRFTRERSYDSLLPGLHVDIALTCLARVRRSDHASLACLNRKFNSLISSGDLFGLRKQLGIIEHQVYLVCDPRGWEAFDPVRKKWRRLPKIPCDECFNHADKESLAVGSDKNGTVLKSAELYDSKLGRWELLPNMNSPRKLCSGFFMDGKFYVIGGISSPNVSLTCGEEYNLQTRKWRKIEGMYPNVNNASQAPPLVAVVDNQLYAVEHSTNMVKKYDKEKNTWSVLGRLPLRADSSNGWGLAFKAYGEELLVVGGQRSREGEGIVLSSWCPRSGVKNGLLDWKMLDIKEHVGLFVYNCAVMGC
;
A
#
# COMPACT_ATOMS: atom_id res chain seq x y z
N MET A 1 18.60 -79.88 5.19
CA MET A 1 18.91 -81.03 4.31
C MET A 1 17.60 -81.56 3.70
N LYS A 2 17.64 -81.93 2.41
CA LYS A 2 16.56 -82.25 1.43
C LYS A 2 15.87 -81.00 0.83
N THR A 3 16.22 -80.49 -0.38
CA THR A 3 16.03 -80.97 -1.79
C THR A 3 14.57 -81.23 -2.14
N ARG A 4 13.95 -80.74 -3.24
CA ARG A 4 14.42 -80.31 -4.57
C ARG A 4 13.28 -79.53 -5.30
N SER A 5 13.68 -78.81 -6.34
CA SER A 5 13.00 -78.16 -7.49
C SER A 5 11.70 -78.81 -8.02
N SER A 6 10.84 -78.20 -8.85
CA SER A 6 11.07 -77.40 -10.08
C SER A 6 9.71 -76.96 -10.69
N GLY A 7 9.68 -75.88 -11.47
CA GLY A 7 8.61 -75.65 -12.47
C GLY A 7 8.43 -74.18 -12.84
N GLU A 8 9.19 -73.73 -13.85
CA GLU A 8 9.06 -72.45 -14.56
C GLU A 8 7.79 -72.41 -15.43
N ASP A 9 7.27 -71.21 -15.74
CA ASP A 9 6.97 -70.78 -17.13
C ASP A 9 6.33 -69.38 -17.19
N GLY A 10 6.88 -68.51 -18.04
CA GLY A 10 6.09 -67.68 -18.96
C GLY A 10 5.72 -66.23 -18.58
N TYR A 11 6.58 -65.29 -19.01
CA TYR A 11 6.31 -63.94 -19.55
C TYR A 11 4.83 -63.56 -19.84
N ASP A 12 4.40 -62.34 -19.48
CA ASP A 12 4.13 -61.26 -20.45
C ASP A 12 3.74 -59.93 -19.78
N ASP A 13 4.39 -58.89 -20.29
CA ASP A 13 4.30 -57.48 -19.96
C ASP A 13 3.22 -56.85 -20.84
N SER A 14 1.96 -56.80 -20.37
CA SER A 14 1.03 -55.82 -20.93
C SER A 14 -0.19 -55.54 -20.04
N LYS A 15 -0.39 -54.23 -19.81
CA LYS A 15 -1.67 -53.58 -19.46
C LYS A 15 -2.23 -53.87 -18.07
N ARG A 16 -1.67 -53.17 -17.08
CA ARG A 16 -2.52 -52.42 -16.14
C ARG A 16 -2.18 -50.95 -16.18
N PHE A 17 -2.83 -50.25 -17.12
CA PHE A 17 -3.21 -48.85 -16.97
C PHE A 17 -4.09 -48.73 -15.70
N THR A 18 -3.48 -48.78 -14.52
CA THR A 18 -4.12 -48.31 -13.30
C THR A 18 -4.09 -46.80 -13.36
N ARG A 19 -5.20 -46.22 -13.84
CA ARG A 19 -5.64 -44.86 -13.55
C ARG A 19 -5.32 -44.52 -12.09
N GLU A 20 -4.23 -43.80 -11.86
CA GLU A 20 -4.13 -42.94 -10.69
C GLU A 20 -5.16 -41.82 -10.90
N ARG A 21 -6.39 -42.05 -10.43
CA ARG A 21 -7.36 -40.98 -10.23
C ARG A 21 -6.80 -40.10 -9.12
N SER A 22 -6.14 -39.02 -9.52
CA SER A 22 -5.84 -37.89 -8.65
C SER A 22 -7.17 -37.33 -8.11
N TYR A 23 -7.52 -37.76 -6.90
CA TYR A 23 -8.58 -37.15 -6.08
C TYR A 23 -8.07 -35.88 -5.37
N ASP A 24 -7.06 -35.21 -5.93
CA ASP A 24 -6.47 -34.00 -5.36
C ASP A 24 -6.76 -32.74 -6.16
N SER A 25 -7.82 -32.75 -6.97
CA SER A 25 -8.24 -31.58 -7.74
C SER A 25 -9.02 -30.59 -6.85
N LEU A 26 -8.51 -29.36 -6.71
CA LEU A 26 -9.21 -28.23 -6.06
C LEU A 26 -10.58 -27.92 -6.71
N LEU A 27 -10.68 -28.12 -8.02
CA LEU A 27 -11.91 -28.05 -8.80
C LEU A 27 -12.07 -29.38 -9.54
N PRO A 28 -13.16 -30.13 -9.32
CA PRO A 28 -13.36 -31.43 -9.96
C PRO A 28 -13.22 -31.35 -11.49
N GLY A 29 -12.39 -32.21 -12.05
CA GLY A 29 -12.15 -32.27 -13.51
C GLY A 29 -11.11 -31.30 -14.04
N LEU A 30 -10.49 -30.46 -13.19
CA LEU A 30 -9.38 -29.59 -13.57
C LEU A 30 -8.06 -30.07 -12.95
N HIS A 31 -6.97 -29.91 -13.72
CA HIS A 31 -5.62 -30.06 -13.18
C HIS A 31 -5.37 -28.99 -12.11
N VAL A 32 -4.60 -29.34 -11.07
CA VAL A 32 -4.35 -28.46 -9.91
C VAL A 32 -3.82 -27.09 -10.33
N ASP A 33 -2.87 -27.04 -11.25
CA ASP A 33 -2.27 -25.77 -11.71
C ASP A 33 -3.29 -24.87 -12.41
N ILE A 34 -4.19 -25.46 -13.21
CA ILE A 34 -5.26 -24.73 -13.90
C ILE A 34 -6.27 -24.24 -12.86
N ALA A 35 -6.64 -25.08 -11.89
CA ALA A 35 -7.54 -24.71 -10.82
C ALA A 35 -6.97 -23.54 -9.98
N LEU A 36 -5.70 -23.60 -9.59
CA LEU A 36 -5.00 -22.52 -8.89
C LEU A 36 -4.95 -21.24 -9.72
N THR A 37 -4.69 -21.35 -11.03
CA THR A 37 -4.65 -20.23 -11.97
C THR A 37 -6.03 -19.55 -12.12
N CYS A 38 -7.11 -20.34 -12.11
CA CYS A 38 -8.48 -19.83 -12.07
C CYS A 38 -8.80 -19.16 -10.73
N LEU A 39 -8.44 -19.80 -9.61
CA LEU A 39 -8.69 -19.27 -8.26
C LEU A 39 -7.86 -18.01 -7.97
N ALA A 40 -6.66 -17.89 -8.51
CA ALA A 40 -5.86 -16.67 -8.44
C ALA A 40 -6.53 -15.47 -9.12
N ARG A 41 -7.38 -15.72 -10.13
CA ARG A 41 -8.19 -14.67 -10.80
C ARG A 41 -9.48 -14.33 -10.05
N VAL A 42 -9.85 -15.10 -9.03
CA VAL A 42 -10.99 -14.73 -8.18
C VAL A 42 -10.62 -13.50 -7.36
N ARG A 43 -11.59 -12.59 -7.20
CA ARG A 43 -11.40 -11.34 -6.49
C ARG A 43 -11.21 -11.58 -4.99
N ARG A 44 -10.39 -10.78 -4.35
CA ARG A 44 -10.14 -10.87 -2.89
C ARG A 44 -11.38 -10.64 -2.03
N SER A 45 -12.38 -9.90 -2.53
CA SER A 45 -13.67 -9.73 -1.85
C SER A 45 -14.38 -11.07 -1.62
N ASP A 46 -14.17 -12.03 -2.51
CA ASP A 46 -14.89 -13.31 -2.55
C ASP A 46 -14.09 -14.44 -1.88
N HIS A 47 -12.85 -14.16 -1.46
CA HIS A 47 -11.99 -15.11 -0.74
C HIS A 47 -12.61 -15.62 0.55
N ALA A 48 -13.35 -14.77 1.28
CA ALA A 48 -14.05 -15.20 2.50
C ALA A 48 -15.13 -16.23 2.17
N SER A 49 -15.91 -15.99 1.11
CA SER A 49 -16.91 -16.94 0.63
C SER A 49 -16.28 -18.24 0.14
N LEU A 50 -15.16 -18.16 -0.60
CA LEU A 50 -14.40 -19.34 -1.01
C LEU A 50 -13.84 -20.12 0.18
N ALA A 51 -13.27 -19.45 1.17
CA ALA A 51 -12.72 -20.07 2.38
C ALA A 51 -13.77 -20.80 3.23
N CYS A 52 -15.04 -20.42 3.10
CA CYS A 52 -16.16 -21.11 3.76
C CYS A 52 -16.62 -22.38 3.03
N LEU A 53 -16.18 -22.65 1.79
CA LEU A 53 -16.66 -23.79 1.02
C LEU A 53 -16.18 -25.14 1.58
N ASN A 54 -14.89 -25.26 1.91
CA ASN A 54 -14.31 -26.43 2.57
C ASN A 54 -12.90 -26.15 3.13
N ARG A 55 -12.34 -27.11 3.87
CA ARG A 55 -11.00 -27.00 4.48
C ARG A 55 -9.87 -26.75 3.48
N LYS A 56 -9.93 -27.33 2.26
CA LYS A 56 -8.89 -27.12 1.24
C LYS A 56 -8.88 -25.67 0.75
N PHE A 57 -10.05 -25.10 0.43
CA PHE A 57 -10.16 -23.69 0.07
C PHE A 57 -9.77 -22.77 1.22
N ASN A 58 -10.18 -23.09 2.45
CA ASN A 58 -9.79 -22.33 3.64
C ASN A 58 -8.26 -22.29 3.82
N SER A 59 -7.62 -23.45 3.70
CA SER A 59 -6.17 -23.60 3.79
C SER A 59 -5.45 -22.83 2.68
N LEU A 60 -5.92 -22.92 1.43
CA LEU A 60 -5.35 -22.21 0.28
C LEU A 60 -5.44 -20.68 0.41
N ILE A 61 -6.55 -20.18 0.94
CA ILE A 61 -6.76 -18.74 1.15
C ILE A 61 -5.89 -18.23 2.31
N SER A 62 -5.73 -19.05 3.35
CA SER A 62 -4.99 -18.69 4.57
C SER A 62 -3.48 -18.88 4.43
N SER A 63 -3.01 -19.76 3.54
CA SER A 63 -1.57 -20.03 3.33
C SER A 63 -0.84 -18.88 2.65
N GLY A 64 -1.55 -18.05 1.89
CA GLY A 64 -0.95 -16.97 1.10
C GLY A 64 -0.42 -17.43 -0.26
N ASP A 65 -0.60 -18.68 -0.66
CA ASP A 65 -0.10 -19.20 -1.95
C ASP A 65 -0.70 -18.45 -3.15
N LEU A 66 -2.00 -18.11 -3.07
CA LEU A 66 -2.67 -17.32 -4.11
C LEU A 66 -2.08 -15.91 -4.24
N PHE A 67 -1.56 -15.32 -3.16
CA PHE A 67 -0.88 -14.02 -3.23
C PHE A 67 0.40 -14.12 -4.06
N GLY A 68 1.22 -15.15 -3.82
CA GLY A 68 2.43 -15.42 -4.60
C GLY A 68 2.12 -15.66 -6.08
N LEU A 69 1.10 -16.46 -6.37
CA LEU A 69 0.69 -16.78 -7.75
C LEU A 69 0.12 -15.55 -8.49
N ARG A 70 -0.71 -14.73 -7.83
CA ARG A 70 -1.23 -13.49 -8.41
C ARG A 70 -0.13 -12.52 -8.80
N LYS A 71 0.91 -12.41 -7.96
CA LYS A 71 2.11 -11.63 -8.26
C LYS A 71 2.83 -12.13 -9.52
N GLN A 72 2.96 -13.46 -9.68
CA GLN A 72 3.57 -14.05 -10.88
C GLN A 72 2.73 -13.81 -12.15
N LEU A 73 1.40 -13.82 -12.00
CA LEU A 73 0.45 -13.60 -13.10
C LEU A 73 0.19 -12.11 -13.40
N GLY A 74 0.79 -11.19 -12.64
CA GLY A 74 0.57 -9.74 -12.79
C GLY A 74 -0.86 -9.29 -12.44
N ILE A 75 -1.59 -10.04 -11.63
CA ILE A 75 -3.00 -9.75 -11.29
C ILE A 75 -3.05 -8.78 -10.12
N ILE A 76 -3.10 -7.48 -10.41
CA ILE A 76 -3.09 -6.43 -9.39
C ILE A 76 -4.51 -6.05 -8.95
N GLU A 77 -4.83 -6.24 -7.67
CA GLU A 77 -6.06 -5.70 -7.05
C GLU A 77 -5.73 -4.71 -5.93
N HIS A 78 -6.09 -3.44 -6.13
CA HIS A 78 -5.87 -2.39 -5.14
C HIS A 78 -7.00 -2.37 -4.10
N GLN A 79 -6.66 -2.43 -2.82
CA GLN A 79 -7.58 -2.21 -1.70
C GLN A 79 -7.15 -1.01 -0.87
N VAL A 80 -8.13 -0.22 -0.42
CA VAL A 80 -7.92 0.94 0.45
C VAL A 80 -8.26 0.53 1.87
N TYR A 81 -7.31 0.65 2.79
CA TYR A 81 -7.46 0.34 4.20
C TYR A 81 -7.45 1.64 4.99
N LEU A 82 -8.45 1.82 5.85
CA LEU A 82 -8.69 3.07 6.56
C LEU A 82 -8.90 2.83 8.05
N VAL A 83 -8.40 3.75 8.86
CA VAL A 83 -8.79 3.92 10.26
C VAL A 83 -9.49 5.27 10.36
N CYS A 84 -10.81 5.21 10.46
CA CYS A 84 -11.68 6.37 10.60
C CYS A 84 -12.32 6.44 12.00
N ASP A 85 -12.28 5.32 12.72
CA ASP A 85 -12.74 5.18 14.10
C ASP A 85 -11.61 4.50 14.89
N PRO A 86 -11.16 5.06 16.02
CA PRO A 86 -10.11 4.45 16.84
C PRO A 86 -10.44 3.02 17.33
N ARG A 87 -11.69 2.57 17.18
CA ARG A 87 -12.15 1.22 17.57
C ARG A 87 -11.84 0.11 16.55
N GLY A 88 -11.34 0.40 15.34
CA GLY A 88 -10.89 -0.63 14.40
C GLY A 88 -10.59 -0.18 12.96
N TRP A 89 -9.87 -1.04 12.22
CA TRP A 89 -9.55 -0.85 10.80
C TRP A 89 -10.67 -1.34 9.89
N GLU A 90 -10.86 -0.68 8.77
CA GLU A 90 -11.82 -1.05 7.73
C GLU A 90 -11.13 -1.11 6.35
N ALA A 91 -11.62 -1.99 5.48
CA ALA A 91 -11.20 -2.09 4.09
C ALA A 91 -12.33 -1.63 3.17
N PHE A 92 -11.99 -0.78 2.21
CA PHE A 92 -12.85 -0.37 1.12
C PHE A 92 -12.37 -1.03 -0.18
N ASP A 93 -13.29 -1.72 -0.86
CA ASP A 93 -13.12 -2.22 -2.23
C ASP A 93 -13.65 -1.17 -3.21
N PRO A 94 -12.77 -0.40 -3.88
CA PRO A 94 -13.17 0.66 -4.81
C PRO A 94 -13.82 0.13 -6.09
N VAL A 95 -13.57 -1.12 -6.48
CA VAL A 95 -14.20 -1.73 -7.66
C VAL A 95 -15.66 -2.08 -7.37
N ARG A 96 -15.95 -2.56 -6.16
CA ARG A 96 -17.32 -2.94 -5.75
C ARG A 96 -18.05 -1.87 -4.95
N LYS A 97 -17.35 -0.79 -4.58
CA LYS A 97 -17.83 0.25 -3.65
C LYS A 97 -18.39 -0.37 -2.36
N LYS A 98 -17.61 -1.26 -1.74
CA LYS A 98 -18.06 -2.01 -0.55
C LYS A 98 -17.07 -1.89 0.59
N TRP A 99 -17.61 -1.65 1.78
CA TRP A 99 -16.87 -1.61 3.05
C TRP A 99 -16.88 -2.96 3.75
N ARG A 100 -15.77 -3.27 4.43
CA ARG A 100 -15.64 -4.44 5.29
C ARG A 100 -14.83 -4.10 6.53
N ARG A 101 -15.36 -4.41 7.70
CA ARG A 101 -14.62 -4.34 8.97
C ARG A 101 -13.55 -5.42 9.04
N LEU A 102 -12.34 -5.06 9.44
CA LEU A 102 -11.24 -6.01 9.61
C LEU A 102 -11.09 -6.43 11.08
N PRO A 103 -10.47 -7.59 11.35
CA PRO A 103 -10.04 -7.95 12.70
C PRO A 103 -9.12 -6.88 13.30
N LYS A 104 -9.13 -6.74 14.62
CA LYS A 104 -8.18 -5.86 15.31
C LYS A 104 -6.75 -6.37 15.08
N ILE A 105 -5.86 -5.49 14.64
CA ILE A 105 -4.43 -5.82 14.52
C ILE A 105 -3.86 -5.87 15.94
N PRO A 106 -3.22 -6.98 16.36
CA PRO A 106 -2.47 -7.01 17.60
C PRO A 106 -1.13 -6.27 17.38
N CYS A 107 -1.13 -4.94 17.49
CA CYS A 107 0.08 -4.13 17.40
C CYS A 107 0.05 -2.97 18.40
N ASP A 108 1.23 -2.57 18.88
CA ASP A 108 1.42 -1.39 19.73
C ASP A 108 0.97 -0.11 19.00
N GLU A 109 0.61 0.93 19.76
CA GLU A 109 0.08 2.20 19.25
C GLU A 109 0.97 2.82 18.15
N CYS A 110 2.29 2.70 18.25
CA CYS A 110 3.24 3.19 17.25
C CYS A 110 3.03 2.60 15.84
N PHE A 111 2.57 1.34 15.73
CA PHE A 111 2.30 0.68 14.45
C PHE A 111 0.92 1.02 13.87
N ASN A 112 -0.02 1.49 14.70
CA ASN A 112 -1.35 1.95 14.24
C ASN A 112 -1.27 3.29 13.49
N HIS A 113 -0.21 4.08 13.70
CA HIS A 113 -0.04 5.41 13.13
C HIS A 113 1.05 5.49 12.04
N ALA A 114 1.71 4.38 11.72
CA ALA A 114 2.75 4.35 10.71
C ALA A 114 2.17 4.24 9.29
N ASP A 115 2.74 5.01 8.37
CA ASP A 115 2.58 4.81 6.93
C ASP A 115 3.37 3.57 6.52
N LYS A 116 2.70 2.55 5.97
CA LYS A 116 3.29 1.23 5.69
C LYS A 116 3.97 1.15 4.31
N GLU A 117 4.74 2.16 3.95
CA GLU A 117 5.80 2.00 2.95
C GLU A 117 7.10 1.71 3.70
N SER A 118 7.79 0.63 3.36
CA SER A 118 8.72 -0.11 4.23
C SER A 118 10.05 0.58 4.59
N LEU A 119 10.09 1.90 4.83
CA LEU A 119 11.20 2.57 5.50
C LEU A 119 10.71 3.38 6.71
N ALA A 120 11.24 3.08 7.89
CA ALA A 120 10.98 3.84 9.10
C ALA A 120 12.03 4.94 9.28
N VAL A 121 11.58 6.17 9.50
CA VAL A 121 12.38 7.36 9.79
C VAL A 121 11.64 8.19 10.84
N GLY A 122 12.32 8.73 11.85
CA GLY A 122 11.62 9.53 12.87
C GLY A 122 12.43 9.90 14.11
N SER A 123 11.80 9.74 15.28
CA SER A 123 12.37 10.11 16.58
C SER A 123 12.50 8.93 17.53
N ASP A 124 13.43 9.01 18.49
CA ASP A 124 13.52 8.05 19.59
C ASP A 124 12.44 8.29 20.66
N LYS A 125 12.46 7.46 21.72
CA LYS A 125 11.54 7.54 22.87
C LYS A 125 11.64 8.86 23.64
N ASN A 126 12.74 9.58 23.53
CA ASN A 126 12.97 10.88 24.16
C ASN A 126 12.58 12.06 23.24
N GLY A 127 12.08 11.76 22.04
CA GLY A 127 11.70 12.75 21.04
C GLY A 127 12.88 13.32 20.24
N THR A 128 14.08 12.77 20.40
CA THR A 128 15.29 13.14 19.64
C THR A 128 15.06 12.84 18.18
N VAL A 129 15.30 13.82 17.31
CA VAL A 129 15.15 13.63 15.86
C VAL A 129 16.33 12.80 15.34
N LEU A 130 16.05 11.71 14.63
CA LEU A 130 17.07 10.74 14.22
C LEU A 130 17.51 10.93 12.77
N LYS A 131 18.76 10.52 12.51
CA LYS A 131 19.31 10.33 11.15
C LYS A 131 19.20 8.89 10.66
N SER A 132 18.92 7.95 11.57
CA SER A 132 18.82 6.54 11.25
C SER A 132 17.57 6.27 10.40
N ALA A 133 17.67 5.28 9.55
CA ALA A 133 16.58 4.77 8.75
C ALA A 133 16.63 3.25 8.75
N GLU A 134 15.47 2.60 8.77
CA GLU A 134 15.37 1.14 8.81
C GLU A 134 14.46 0.66 7.68
N LEU A 135 14.93 -0.33 6.92
CA LEU A 135 14.22 -0.96 5.81
C LEU A 135 13.67 -2.32 6.23
N TYR A 136 12.39 -2.55 6.03
CA TYR A 136 11.81 -3.86 6.27
C TYR A 136 11.93 -4.75 5.04
N ASP A 137 12.72 -5.82 5.14
CA ASP A 137 12.78 -6.86 4.12
C ASP A 137 11.66 -7.87 4.34
N SER A 138 10.58 -7.74 3.57
CA SER A 138 9.43 -8.65 3.62
C SER A 138 9.76 -10.10 3.23
N LYS A 139 10.82 -10.36 2.45
CA LYS A 139 11.23 -11.73 2.10
C LYS A 139 11.91 -12.42 3.28
N LEU A 140 12.73 -11.68 4.02
CA LEU A 140 13.47 -12.19 5.16
C LEU A 140 12.74 -11.99 6.49
N GLY A 141 11.64 -11.23 6.49
CA GLY A 141 10.85 -10.93 7.68
C GLY A 141 11.60 -10.11 8.72
N ARG A 142 12.64 -9.36 8.32
CA ARG A 142 13.53 -8.64 9.26
C ARG A 142 13.72 -7.18 8.86
N TRP A 143 13.98 -6.35 9.87
CA TRP A 143 14.43 -4.98 9.68
C TRP A 143 15.92 -4.94 9.44
N GLU A 144 16.33 -4.07 8.53
CA GLU A 144 17.72 -3.79 8.19
C GLU A 144 18.01 -2.33 8.49
N LEU A 145 19.05 -2.07 9.29
CA LEU A 145 19.52 -0.71 9.53
C LEU A 145 20.26 -0.19 8.29
N LEU A 146 19.81 0.96 7.77
CA LEU A 146 20.47 1.64 6.66
C LEU A 146 21.55 2.60 7.14
N PRO A 147 22.47 3.02 6.25
CA PRO A 147 23.34 4.15 6.52
C PRO A 147 22.54 5.38 6.93
N ASN A 148 23.12 6.20 7.82
CA ASN A 148 22.48 7.43 8.26
C ASN A 148 22.19 8.37 7.08
N MET A 149 21.04 9.02 7.14
CA MET A 149 20.74 10.17 6.29
C MET A 149 21.68 11.34 6.61
N ASN A 150 21.72 12.32 5.72
CA ASN A 150 22.50 13.54 5.88
C ASN A 150 21.90 14.43 6.98
N SER A 151 20.57 14.59 6.97
CA SER A 151 19.83 15.45 7.92
C SER A 151 18.94 14.60 8.83
N PRO A 152 18.90 14.90 10.15
CA PRO A 152 17.93 14.24 11.02
C PRO A 152 16.54 14.76 10.66
N ARG A 153 15.52 13.90 10.68
CA ARG A 153 14.15 14.31 10.34
C ARG A 153 13.09 13.52 11.10
N LYS A 154 12.01 14.22 11.47
CA LYS A 154 10.72 13.64 11.88
C LYS A 154 9.59 14.37 11.17
N LEU A 155 8.39 13.79 11.17
CA LEU A 155 7.21 14.33 10.47
C LEU A 155 7.48 14.53 8.96
N CYS A 156 8.27 13.64 8.37
CA CYS A 156 8.61 13.62 6.95
C CYS A 156 7.80 12.56 6.22
N SER A 157 7.81 12.62 4.89
CA SER A 157 7.15 11.62 4.05
C SER A 157 8.15 10.89 3.17
N GLY A 158 8.04 9.58 3.15
CA GLY A 158 8.83 8.68 2.33
C GLY A 158 8.04 8.17 1.13
N PHE A 159 8.71 7.94 0.00
CA PHE A 159 8.09 7.35 -1.20
C PHE A 159 9.13 6.74 -2.13
N PHE A 160 8.71 5.79 -2.96
CA PHE A 160 9.54 5.25 -4.04
C PHE A 160 9.30 5.98 -5.36
N MET A 161 10.39 6.35 -6.04
CA MET A 161 10.39 6.98 -7.36
C MET A 161 11.72 6.66 -8.04
N ASP A 162 11.77 6.52 -9.36
CA ASP A 162 13.00 6.26 -10.15
C ASP A 162 13.84 5.07 -9.64
N GLY A 163 13.18 4.04 -9.09
CA GLY A 163 13.84 2.87 -8.50
C GLY A 163 14.63 3.15 -7.22
N LYS A 164 14.41 4.32 -6.61
CA LYS A 164 15.06 4.78 -5.37
C LYS A 164 14.01 5.17 -4.34
N PHE A 165 14.44 5.23 -3.09
CA PHE A 165 13.59 5.72 -2.01
C PHE A 165 13.90 7.18 -1.74
N TYR A 166 12.87 8.01 -1.58
CA TYR A 166 12.99 9.43 -1.31
C TYR A 166 12.35 9.75 0.02
N VAL A 167 12.91 10.74 0.73
CA VAL A 167 12.28 11.36 1.90
C VAL A 167 12.28 12.86 1.74
N ILE A 168 11.14 13.50 1.95
CA ILE A 168 11.01 14.96 1.86
C ILE A 168 10.33 15.56 3.10
N GLY A 169 10.59 16.86 3.30
CA GLY A 169 10.01 17.67 4.36
C GLY A 169 10.37 17.20 5.76
N GLY A 170 9.48 17.49 6.70
CA GLY A 170 9.69 17.29 8.13
C GLY A 170 10.57 18.35 8.78
N ILE A 171 10.94 18.08 10.02
CA ILE A 171 11.73 18.99 10.86
C ILE A 171 12.95 18.26 11.42
N SER A 172 14.11 18.96 11.46
CA SER A 172 15.34 18.44 12.06
C SER A 172 15.46 18.76 13.55
N SER A 173 14.75 19.79 14.00
CA SER A 173 14.59 20.18 15.40
C SER A 173 13.28 20.96 15.53
N PRO A 174 12.76 21.23 16.75
CA PRO A 174 11.44 21.85 16.95
C PRO A 174 11.18 23.13 16.12
N ASN A 175 12.23 23.89 15.79
CA ASN A 175 12.12 25.17 15.08
C ASN A 175 12.82 25.18 13.72
N VAL A 176 13.27 24.02 13.22
CA VAL A 176 14.02 23.94 11.95
C VAL A 176 13.32 22.98 11.00
N SER A 177 12.59 23.56 10.05
CA SER A 177 11.92 22.86 8.97
C SER A 177 12.89 22.59 7.82
N LEU A 178 12.79 21.40 7.24
CA LEU A 178 13.67 20.97 6.16
C LEU A 178 13.04 21.28 4.80
N THR A 179 13.78 22.02 3.98
CA THR A 179 13.45 22.23 2.56
C THR A 179 14.09 21.21 1.64
N CYS A 180 15.10 20.48 2.13
CA CYS A 180 15.79 19.46 1.35
C CYS A 180 15.01 18.14 1.34
N GLY A 181 15.16 17.42 0.22
CA GLY A 181 14.85 16.01 0.13
C GLY A 181 16.12 15.18 0.21
N GLU A 182 15.99 13.89 0.45
CA GLU A 182 17.09 12.93 0.36
C GLU A 182 16.63 11.71 -0.42
N GLU A 183 17.48 11.21 -1.31
CA GLU A 183 17.24 9.96 -2.02
C GLU A 183 18.24 8.88 -1.61
N TYR A 184 17.74 7.68 -1.36
CA TYR A 184 18.51 6.49 -1.08
C TYR A 184 18.52 5.58 -2.31
N ASN A 185 19.73 5.33 -2.80
CA ASN A 185 19.95 4.33 -3.84
C ASN A 185 20.18 2.96 -3.18
N LEU A 186 19.24 2.03 -3.39
CA LEU A 186 19.29 0.66 -2.86
C LEU A 186 20.50 -0.15 -3.37
N GLN A 187 20.98 0.11 -4.59
CA GLN A 187 22.09 -0.61 -5.19
C GLN A 187 23.43 -0.13 -4.62
N THR A 188 23.64 1.18 -4.55
CA THR A 188 24.89 1.75 -4.02
C THR A 188 24.89 1.88 -2.50
N ARG A 189 23.73 1.69 -1.87
CA ARG A 189 23.47 1.89 -0.44
C ARG A 189 23.91 3.26 0.07
N LYS A 190 23.61 4.31 -0.69
CA LYS A 190 24.02 5.69 -0.36
C LYS A 190 22.84 6.65 -0.41
N TRP A 191 22.84 7.60 0.52
CA TRP A 191 21.97 8.77 0.51
C TRP A 191 22.59 9.90 -0.31
N ARG A 192 21.78 10.58 -1.13
CA ARG A 192 22.13 11.86 -1.76
C ARG A 192 21.12 12.90 -1.34
N LYS A 193 21.61 14.04 -0.85
CA LYS A 193 20.79 15.20 -0.51
C LYS A 193 20.41 15.98 -1.77
N ILE A 194 19.17 16.45 -1.81
CA ILE A 194 18.60 17.28 -2.88
C ILE A 194 18.12 18.57 -2.22
N GLU A 195 18.90 19.63 -2.35
CA GLU A 195 18.59 20.93 -1.74
C GLU A 195 17.34 21.55 -2.38
N GLY A 196 16.47 22.15 -1.56
CA GLY A 196 15.28 22.84 -2.04
C GLY A 196 14.21 21.94 -2.68
N MET A 197 14.30 20.62 -2.54
CA MET A 197 13.32 19.69 -3.13
C MET A 197 11.89 19.90 -2.64
N TYR A 198 11.70 20.39 -1.41
CA TYR A 198 10.39 20.68 -0.85
C TYR A 198 10.41 22.05 -0.14
N PRO A 199 10.32 23.16 -0.89
CA PRO A 199 10.55 24.49 -0.35
C PRO A 199 9.42 24.96 0.59
N ASN A 200 8.23 24.36 0.50
CA ASN A 200 7.10 24.67 1.38
C ASN A 200 7.33 23.96 2.72
N VAL A 201 7.84 24.72 3.69
CA VAL A 201 8.26 24.17 4.98
C VAL A 201 7.09 23.72 5.83
N ASN A 202 7.21 22.50 6.36
CA ASN A 202 6.31 22.02 7.40
C ASN A 202 6.77 22.54 8.77
N ASN A 203 5.94 23.29 9.47
CA ASN A 203 6.18 23.62 10.87
C ASN A 203 5.75 22.44 11.76
N ALA A 204 6.21 22.37 13.01
CA ALA A 204 5.94 21.23 13.91
C ALA A 204 4.44 20.93 14.16
N SER A 205 3.55 21.90 13.93
CA SER A 205 2.08 21.75 14.06
C SER A 205 1.39 21.21 12.80
N GLN A 206 2.10 21.05 11.69
CA GLN A 206 1.56 20.65 10.41
C GLN A 206 1.76 19.15 10.15
N ALA A 207 0.87 18.55 9.37
CA ALA A 207 1.01 17.16 8.97
C ALA A 207 2.28 16.95 8.12
N PRO A 208 2.86 15.73 8.12
CA PRO A 208 3.90 15.37 7.15
C PRO A 208 3.45 15.67 5.71
N PRO A 209 4.38 15.88 4.76
CA PRO A 209 4.03 16.20 3.38
C PRO A 209 3.05 15.17 2.81
N LEU A 210 1.88 15.62 2.37
CA LEU A 210 0.87 14.74 1.77
C LEU A 210 1.30 14.43 0.34
N VAL A 211 1.93 13.28 0.13
CA VAL A 211 2.57 12.91 -1.16
C VAL A 211 2.05 11.59 -1.71
N ALA A 212 2.04 11.49 -3.03
CA ALA A 212 1.73 10.27 -3.75
C ALA A 212 2.55 10.18 -5.04
N VAL A 213 2.96 8.97 -5.41
CA VAL A 213 3.68 8.71 -6.66
C VAL A 213 2.82 7.86 -7.57
N VAL A 214 2.48 8.39 -8.74
CA VAL A 214 1.71 7.70 -9.79
C VAL A 214 2.48 7.80 -11.09
N ASP A 215 2.62 6.69 -11.81
CA ASP A 215 3.38 6.60 -13.07
C ASP A 215 4.79 7.22 -12.96
N ASN A 216 5.46 6.93 -11.83
CA ASN A 216 6.79 7.45 -11.51
C ASN A 216 6.87 9.00 -11.45
N GLN A 217 5.74 9.67 -11.26
CA GLN A 217 5.65 11.11 -11.07
C GLN A 217 5.18 11.43 -9.66
N LEU A 218 5.87 12.36 -9.00
CA LEU A 218 5.57 12.76 -7.64
C LEU A 218 4.56 13.90 -7.62
N TYR A 219 3.53 13.73 -6.79
CA TYR A 219 2.50 14.71 -6.52
C TYR A 219 2.45 15.00 -5.02
N ALA A 220 2.07 16.23 -4.68
CA ALA A 220 1.87 16.65 -3.30
C ALA A 220 0.65 17.54 -3.15
N VAL A 221 0.07 17.55 -1.95
CA VAL A 221 -0.95 18.52 -1.55
C VAL A 221 -0.30 19.58 -0.66
N GLU A 222 -0.36 20.83 -1.09
CA GLU A 222 -0.08 21.96 -0.22
C GLU A 222 -1.35 22.31 0.57
N HIS A 223 -1.37 21.91 1.84
CA HIS A 223 -2.56 22.06 2.68
C HIS A 223 -2.98 23.52 2.88
N SER A 224 -2.03 24.45 2.99
CA SER A 224 -2.31 25.87 3.25
C SER A 224 -3.08 26.57 2.13
N THR A 225 -2.82 26.19 0.88
CA THR A 225 -3.50 26.73 -0.31
C THR A 225 -4.55 25.77 -0.86
N ASN A 226 -4.60 24.55 -0.34
CA ASN A 226 -5.44 23.44 -0.80
C ASN A 226 -5.18 23.04 -2.26
N MET A 227 -3.93 23.18 -2.71
CA MET A 227 -3.53 22.94 -4.10
C MET A 227 -2.74 21.64 -4.26
N VAL A 228 -3.06 20.92 -5.33
CA VAL A 228 -2.28 19.78 -5.81
C VAL A 228 -1.14 20.31 -6.67
N LYS A 229 0.07 19.84 -6.38
CA LYS A 229 1.30 20.19 -7.09
C LYS A 229 1.95 18.93 -7.67
N LYS A 230 2.62 19.08 -8.79
CA LYS A 230 3.47 18.04 -9.41
C LYS A 230 4.92 18.48 -9.40
N TYR A 231 5.80 17.55 -9.06
CA TYR A 231 7.23 17.79 -9.03
C TYR A 231 7.86 17.62 -10.43
N ASP A 232 8.63 18.63 -10.85
CA ASP A 232 9.50 18.61 -12.02
C ASP A 232 10.91 18.23 -11.55
N LYS A 233 11.34 17.02 -11.92
CA LYS A 233 12.60 16.41 -11.46
C LYS A 233 13.83 17.09 -12.05
N GLU A 234 13.73 17.53 -13.30
CA GLU A 234 14.85 18.14 -14.03
C GLU A 234 15.14 19.54 -13.47
N LYS A 235 14.08 20.28 -13.16
CA LYS A 235 14.20 21.64 -12.63
C LYS A 235 14.28 21.69 -11.11
N ASN A 236 13.97 20.59 -10.41
CA ASN A 236 13.81 20.56 -8.96
C ASN A 236 12.79 21.61 -8.48
N THR A 237 11.61 21.63 -9.11
CA THR A 237 10.55 22.63 -8.82
C THR A 237 9.17 21.99 -8.76
N TRP A 238 8.19 22.70 -8.20
CA TRP A 238 6.80 22.25 -8.09
C TRP A 238 5.89 23.12 -8.94
N SER A 239 5.11 22.49 -9.82
CA SER A 239 4.09 23.14 -10.63
C SER A 239 2.71 22.91 -10.04
N VAL A 240 1.92 23.97 -9.91
CA VAL A 240 0.54 23.88 -9.42
C VAL A 240 -0.36 23.31 -10.52
N LEU A 241 -1.16 22.30 -10.18
CA LEU A 241 -2.07 21.65 -11.13
C LEU A 241 -3.52 22.11 -10.95
N GLY A 242 -4.00 22.19 -9.71
CA GLY A 242 -5.39 22.54 -9.43
C GLY A 242 -5.75 22.32 -7.97
N ARG A 243 -7.00 22.62 -7.63
CA ARG A 243 -7.48 22.56 -6.24
C ARG A 243 -7.92 21.15 -5.86
N LEU A 244 -7.67 20.77 -4.61
CA LEU A 244 -8.19 19.54 -4.01
C LEU A 244 -9.70 19.69 -3.69
N PRO A 245 -10.54 18.65 -3.86
CA PRO A 245 -11.97 18.73 -3.57
C PRO A 245 -12.26 18.81 -2.06
N LEU A 246 -11.33 18.31 -1.24
CA LEU A 246 -11.43 18.31 0.22
C LEU A 246 -10.63 19.48 0.82
N ARG A 247 -10.99 19.90 2.03
CA ARG A 247 -10.39 21.03 2.76
C ARG A 247 -9.18 20.60 3.58
N ALA A 248 -8.02 20.45 2.94
CA ALA A 248 -6.77 20.12 3.64
C ALA A 248 -6.30 21.24 4.60
N ASP A 249 -6.77 22.47 4.41
CA ASP A 249 -6.51 23.64 5.24
C ASP A 249 -7.17 23.56 6.63
N SER A 250 -8.24 22.77 6.78
CA SER A 250 -9.07 22.76 8.00
C SER A 250 -8.36 22.21 9.25
N SER A 251 -7.30 21.44 9.06
CA SER A 251 -6.52 20.86 10.16
C SER A 251 -5.04 20.81 9.83
N ASN A 252 -4.51 21.82 9.12
CA ASN A 252 -3.09 21.90 8.75
C ASN A 252 -2.55 20.62 8.08
N GLY A 253 -3.35 20.02 7.19
CA GLY A 253 -3.05 18.77 6.50
C GLY A 253 -3.36 17.49 7.30
N TRP A 254 -3.67 17.57 8.60
CA TRP A 254 -4.04 16.40 9.40
C TRP A 254 -5.44 15.88 9.04
N GLY A 255 -5.67 14.58 9.21
CA GLY A 255 -6.97 13.95 8.96
C GLY A 255 -7.27 13.73 7.47
N LEU A 256 -6.29 13.95 6.59
CA LEU A 256 -6.36 13.72 5.16
C LEU A 256 -5.33 12.67 4.74
N ALA A 257 -5.72 11.76 3.87
CA ALA A 257 -4.82 10.86 3.18
C ALA A 257 -4.75 11.23 1.71
N PHE A 258 -3.52 11.28 1.18
CA PHE A 258 -3.25 11.46 -0.24
C PHE A 258 -2.31 10.32 -0.67
N LYS A 259 -2.80 9.42 -1.52
CA LYS A 259 -2.12 8.15 -1.84
C LYS A 259 -2.23 7.83 -3.32
N ALA A 260 -1.31 7.00 -3.81
CA ALA A 260 -1.47 6.37 -5.11
C ALA A 260 -2.51 5.24 -5.02
N TYR A 261 -3.35 5.13 -6.04
CA TYR A 261 -4.35 4.08 -6.19
C TYR A 261 -4.32 3.61 -7.66
N GLY A 262 -3.51 2.57 -7.92
CA GLY A 262 -3.21 2.17 -9.29
C GLY A 262 -2.57 3.30 -10.08
N GLU A 263 -3.24 3.70 -11.16
CA GLU A 263 -2.81 4.78 -12.06
C GLU A 263 -3.49 6.11 -11.74
N GLU A 264 -4.11 6.21 -10.56
CA GLU A 264 -4.84 7.37 -10.08
C GLU A 264 -4.28 7.87 -8.75
N LEU A 265 -4.51 9.14 -8.47
CA LEU A 265 -4.34 9.73 -7.15
C LEU A 265 -5.64 9.57 -6.38
N LEU A 266 -5.55 9.09 -5.15
CA LEU A 266 -6.65 8.95 -4.21
C LEU A 266 -6.50 10.00 -3.11
N VAL A 267 -7.59 10.70 -2.82
CA VAL A 267 -7.72 11.53 -1.63
C VAL A 267 -8.84 10.98 -0.74
N VAL A 268 -8.56 10.87 0.55
CA VAL A 268 -9.53 10.48 1.57
C VAL A 268 -9.51 11.51 2.67
N GLY A 269 -10.65 12.04 3.07
CA GLY A 269 -10.73 13.03 4.15
C GLY A 269 -12.15 13.42 4.50
N GLY A 270 -12.28 14.15 5.61
CA GLY A 270 -13.57 14.61 6.11
C GLY A 270 -14.23 15.64 5.20
N GLN A 271 -15.53 15.50 5.05
CA GLN A 271 -16.40 16.49 4.44
C GLN A 271 -17.64 16.70 5.30
N ARG A 272 -18.01 17.97 5.49
CA ARG A 272 -19.29 18.36 6.08
C ARG A 272 -20.33 18.53 4.97
N SER A 273 -21.47 17.86 5.11
CA SER A 273 -22.63 18.00 4.22
C SER A 273 -23.86 18.40 5.04
N ARG A 274 -24.99 18.65 4.38
CA ARG A 274 -26.28 18.87 5.05
C ARG A 274 -26.80 17.63 5.78
N GLU A 275 -26.34 16.45 5.36
CA GLU A 275 -26.73 15.14 5.90
C GLU A 275 -25.85 14.69 7.06
N GLY A 276 -24.76 15.43 7.33
CA GLY A 276 -23.91 15.24 8.49
C GLY A 276 -22.41 15.33 8.18
N GLU A 277 -21.61 14.74 9.05
CA GLU A 277 -20.17 14.59 8.86
C GLU A 277 -19.87 13.20 8.31
N GLY A 278 -18.99 13.13 7.32
CA GLY A 278 -18.56 11.88 6.72
C GLY A 278 -17.16 11.97 6.12
N ILE A 279 -16.65 10.81 5.74
CA ILE A 279 -15.35 10.67 5.09
C ILE A 279 -15.58 10.34 3.62
N VAL A 280 -15.03 11.17 2.74
CA VAL A 280 -15.20 11.06 1.30
C VAL A 280 -13.93 10.53 0.67
N LEU A 281 -14.11 9.59 -0.26
CA LEU A 281 -13.04 9.04 -1.08
C LEU A 281 -13.23 9.58 -2.49
N SER A 282 -12.20 10.23 -3.03
CA SER A 282 -12.21 10.73 -4.41
C SER A 282 -10.92 10.35 -5.12
N SER A 283 -11.00 10.00 -6.40
CA SER A 283 -9.84 9.73 -7.23
C SER A 283 -9.73 10.65 -8.44
N TRP A 284 -8.51 10.86 -8.91
CA TRP A 284 -8.23 11.59 -10.14
C TRP A 284 -7.07 10.93 -10.88
N CYS A 285 -7.23 10.68 -12.18
CA CYS A 285 -6.20 10.10 -13.02
C CYS A 285 -5.33 11.20 -13.65
N PRO A 286 -4.02 11.29 -13.36
CA PRO A 286 -3.16 12.32 -13.92
C PRO A 286 -3.10 12.36 -15.45
N ARG A 287 -3.29 11.21 -16.11
CA ARG A 287 -3.32 11.11 -17.58
C ARG A 287 -4.56 11.74 -18.21
N SER A 288 -5.62 11.98 -17.44
CA SER A 288 -6.78 12.74 -17.90
C SER A 288 -6.45 14.23 -18.10
N GLY A 289 -5.30 14.68 -17.60
CA GLY A 289 -4.84 16.06 -17.71
C GLY A 289 -5.61 17.02 -16.80
N VAL A 290 -5.25 18.29 -16.91
CA VAL A 290 -5.91 19.41 -16.24
C VAL A 290 -6.74 20.16 -17.28
N LYS A 291 -8.04 20.34 -17.04
CA LYS A 291 -8.94 21.07 -17.96
C LYS A 291 -9.27 22.42 -17.34
N ASN A 292 -8.85 23.52 -17.97
CA ASN A 292 -9.09 24.88 -17.50
C ASN A 292 -8.66 25.13 -16.03
N GLY A 293 -7.53 24.53 -15.60
CA GLY A 293 -7.06 24.62 -14.21
C GLY A 293 -7.83 23.78 -13.19
N LEU A 294 -8.78 22.95 -13.66
CA LEU A 294 -9.59 22.06 -12.83
C LEU A 294 -9.15 20.61 -13.00
N LEU A 295 -9.11 19.91 -11.87
CA LEU A 295 -8.90 18.48 -11.76
C LEU A 295 -10.27 17.81 -11.67
N ASP A 296 -10.55 16.88 -12.58
CA ASP A 296 -11.83 16.16 -12.64
C ASP A 296 -11.85 15.00 -11.62
N TRP A 297 -11.96 15.37 -10.34
CA TRP A 297 -12.03 14.41 -9.24
C TRP A 297 -13.35 13.63 -9.28
N LYS A 298 -13.24 12.32 -9.30
CA LYS A 298 -14.37 11.39 -9.26
C LYS A 298 -14.60 10.93 -7.83
N MET A 299 -15.78 11.22 -7.28
CA MET A 299 -16.19 10.65 -5.99
C MET A 299 -16.37 9.13 -6.14
N LEU A 300 -15.59 8.38 -5.37
CA LEU A 300 -15.69 6.92 -5.33
C LEU A 300 -16.83 6.50 -4.41
N ASP A 301 -16.82 7.01 -3.18
CA ASP A 301 -17.80 6.71 -2.14
C ASP A 301 -17.74 7.72 -0.97
N ILE A 302 -18.77 7.71 -0.12
CA ILE A 302 -18.84 8.45 1.14
C ILE A 302 -19.18 7.49 2.28
N LYS A 303 -18.45 7.61 3.38
CA LYS A 303 -18.80 6.96 4.64
C LYS A 303 -19.41 7.99 5.58
N GLU A 304 -20.71 7.86 5.82
CA GLU A 304 -21.46 8.77 6.67
C GLU A 304 -21.31 8.42 8.16
N HIS A 305 -21.52 9.41 9.03
CA HIS A 305 -21.60 9.25 10.49
C HIS A 305 -20.33 8.72 11.17
N VAL A 306 -19.15 8.94 10.58
CA VAL A 306 -17.84 8.50 11.11
C VAL A 306 -16.90 9.66 11.49
N GLY A 307 -17.42 10.89 11.55
CA GLY A 307 -16.64 12.10 11.80
C GLY A 307 -15.86 12.56 10.57
N LEU A 308 -14.87 13.44 10.79
CA LEU A 308 -14.13 14.12 9.71
C LEU A 308 -12.65 13.73 9.62
N PHE A 309 -12.15 12.91 10.55
CA PHE A 309 -10.71 12.69 10.70
C PHE A 309 -10.30 11.29 10.25
N VAL A 310 -9.41 11.21 9.27
CA VAL A 310 -8.75 9.96 8.88
C VAL A 310 -7.48 9.79 9.73
N TYR A 311 -7.46 8.77 10.58
CA TYR A 311 -6.32 8.50 11.48
C TYR A 311 -5.18 7.76 10.78
N ASN A 312 -5.51 6.85 9.86
CA ASN A 312 -4.53 6.15 9.03
C ASN A 312 -5.20 5.73 7.71
N CYS A 313 -4.42 5.71 6.63
CA CYS A 313 -4.83 5.23 5.32
C CYS A 313 -3.65 4.51 4.65
N ALA A 314 -3.84 3.24 4.29
CA ALA A 314 -2.90 2.48 3.47
C ALA A 314 -3.59 2.00 2.20
N VAL A 315 -2.93 2.13 1.05
CA VAL A 315 -3.38 1.53 -0.20
C VAL A 315 -2.44 0.36 -0.51
N MET A 316 -2.98 -0.84 -0.68
CA MET A 316 -2.17 -2.01 -1.03
C MET A 316 -2.66 -2.62 -2.34
N GLY A 317 -1.76 -2.69 -3.34
CA GLY A 317 -1.89 -3.58 -4.49
C GLY A 317 -1.28 -4.95 -4.15
N CYS A 318 -1.99 -6.04 -4.45
CA CYS A 318 -1.39 -7.37 -4.54
C CYS A 318 -1.43 -7.86 -5.97
#